data_AF-A0A429FUY6-F1
#
_entry.id   AF-A0A429FUY6-F1
#
_cell.length_a   1.000
_cell.length_b   1.000
_cell.length_c   1.000
_cell.angle_alpha   90.00
_cell.angle_beta   90.00
_cell.angle_gamma   90.00
#
_symmetry.space_group_name_H-M   'P 1'
#
loop_
_entity.id
_entity.type
_entity.pdbx_description
1 polymer ?
#
loop_
_entity_poly.entity_id
_entity_poly.type
_entity_poly.pdbx_seq_one_letter_code
_entity_poly.pdbx_strand_id
1 'polypeptide(L)'
;MKSTSTCELCDGTGVLSWQQPSADGRVLRTIEMDCPNGCSGHWKHPVAEQDRVIETESTTMPSTRVRGHADEAQEIGGEFITAFLRQAGH
;
A
#
# COMPACT_ATOMS: atom_id res chain seq x y z
N MET A 1 -23.83 -10.24 -11.70
CA MET A 1 -23.68 -11.71 -11.76
C MET A 1 -22.23 -12.03 -11.42
N LYS A 2 -21.94 -12.70 -10.29
CA LYS A 2 -20.57 -13.12 -9.96
C LYS A 2 -20.20 -14.31 -10.86
N SER A 3 -19.07 -14.22 -11.56
CA SER A 3 -18.57 -15.31 -12.38
C SER A 3 -18.35 -16.56 -11.54
N THR A 4 -18.64 -17.73 -12.10
CA THR A 4 -18.51 -19.07 -11.53
C THR A 4 -17.06 -19.55 -11.40
N SER A 5 -16.09 -18.65 -11.42
CA SER A 5 -14.67 -18.95 -11.27
C SER A 5 -14.24 -18.72 -9.82
N THR A 6 -13.68 -19.74 -9.17
CA THR A 6 -13.06 -19.64 -7.85
C THR A 6 -12.11 -18.44 -7.81
N CYS A 7 -12.17 -17.62 -6.75
CA CYS A 7 -11.35 -16.40 -6.68
C CYS A 7 -9.87 -16.78 -6.66
N GLU A 8 -9.10 -16.36 -7.67
CA GLU A 8 -7.68 -16.75 -7.81
C GLU A 8 -6.79 -16.35 -6.63
N LEU A 9 -7.18 -15.31 -5.87
CA LEU A 9 -6.37 -14.79 -4.78
C LEU A 9 -6.54 -15.60 -3.49
N CYS A 10 -7.78 -15.94 -3.13
CA CYS A 10 -8.07 -16.69 -1.89
C CYS A 10 -8.54 -18.12 -2.13
N ASP A 11 -8.53 -18.59 -3.38
CA ASP A 11 -9.09 -19.87 -3.82
C ASP A 11 -10.52 -20.12 -3.29
N GLY A 12 -11.31 -19.05 -3.20
CA GLY A 12 -12.70 -19.11 -2.70
C GLY A 12 -12.83 -19.29 -1.18
N THR A 13 -11.74 -19.35 -0.41
CA THR A 13 -11.79 -19.52 1.06
C THR A 13 -12.28 -18.27 1.79
N GLY A 14 -12.20 -17.11 1.16
CA GLY A 14 -12.52 -15.83 1.78
C GLY A 14 -11.34 -15.16 2.49
N VAL A 15 -10.24 -15.87 2.75
CA VAL A 15 -9.07 -15.37 3.48
C VAL A 15 -7.75 -15.71 2.77
N LEU A 16 -6.74 -14.88 2.98
CA LEU A 16 -5.35 -15.17 2.63
C LEU A 16 -4.64 -15.66 3.88
N SER A 17 -3.92 -16.78 3.76
CA SER A 17 -3.18 -17.37 4.88
C SER A 17 -1.72 -17.61 4.49
N TRP A 18 -0.79 -17.18 5.33
CA TRP A 18 0.65 -17.41 5.13
C TRP A 18 1.37 -17.55 6.47
N GLN A 19 2.59 -18.09 6.44
CA GLN A 19 3.47 -18.13 7.59
C GLN A 19 4.39 -16.92 7.62
N GLN A 20 4.48 -16.25 8.76
CA GLN A 20 5.43 -15.17 9.00
C GLN A 20 6.24 -15.46 10.27
N PRO A 21 7.56 -15.21 10.29
CA PRO A 21 8.32 -15.26 11.53
C PRO A 21 7.77 -14.31 12.59
N SER A 22 7.83 -14.73 13.85
CA SER A 22 7.66 -13.88 15.02
C SER A 22 8.73 -12.79 15.06
N ALA A 23 8.53 -11.75 15.87
CA ALA A 23 9.47 -10.63 15.93
C ALA A 23 10.90 -11.05 16.36
N ASP A 24 11.03 -12.15 17.11
CA ASP A 24 12.31 -12.74 17.49
C ASP A 24 12.86 -13.76 16.45
N GLY A 25 12.11 -14.02 15.38
CA GLY A 25 12.48 -14.89 14.27
C GLY A 25 12.47 -16.39 14.56
N ARG A 26 12.03 -16.83 15.76
CA ARG A 26 12.17 -18.22 16.21
C ARG A 26 10.96 -19.10 15.93
N VAL A 27 9.79 -18.51 15.79
CA VAL A 27 8.53 -19.23 15.61
C VAL A 27 7.85 -18.71 14.35
N LEU A 28 7.31 -19.61 13.53
CA LEU A 28 6.42 -19.22 12.46
C LEU A 28 5.01 -19.10 13.03
N ARG A 29 4.36 -17.96 12.77
CA ARG A 29 2.94 -17.76 13.07
C ARG A 29 2.15 -17.68 11.78
N THR A 30 1.00 -18.34 11.77
CA THR A 30 0.01 -18.15 10.72
C THR A 30 -0.55 -16.74 10.82
N ILE A 31 -0.53 -16.01 9.71
CA ILE A 31 -1.27 -14.77 9.55
C ILE A 31 -2.48 -15.08 8.68
N GLU A 32 -3.62 -14.51 9.06
CA GLU A 32 -4.83 -14.51 8.24
C GLU A 32 -5.23 -13.08 7.95
N MET A 33 -5.64 -12.83 6.72
CA MET A 33 -6.17 -11.55 6.27
C MET A 33 -7.38 -11.80 5.39
N ASP A 34 -8.42 -10.99 5.54
CA ASP A 34 -9.58 -11.05 4.66
C ASP A 34 -9.18 -10.84 3.19
N CYS A 35 -9.79 -11.62 2.28
CA CYS A 35 -9.50 -11.50 0.85
C CYS A 35 -9.84 -10.08 0.36
N PRO A 36 -8.89 -9.34 -0.22
CA PRO A 36 -9.10 -7.99 -0.74
C PRO A 36 -10.24 -7.86 -1.77
N ASN A 37 -10.57 -8.94 -2.48
CA ASN A 37 -11.70 -9.00 -3.41
C ASN A 37 -13.07 -9.06 -2.71
N GLY A 38 -13.12 -8.94 -1.39
CA GLY A 38 -14.36 -8.92 -0.61
C GLY A 38 -15.04 -10.29 -0.52
N CYS A 39 -14.27 -11.37 -0.53
CA CYS A 39 -14.80 -12.74 -0.46
C CYS A 39 -15.21 -13.16 0.96
N SER A 40 -14.66 -12.54 2.02
CA SER A 40 -14.89 -12.92 3.43
C SER A 40 -16.25 -12.50 4.00
N GLY A 41 -17.04 -11.69 3.27
CA GLY A 41 -18.35 -11.21 3.73
C GLY A 41 -18.32 -10.15 4.84
N HIS A 42 -17.20 -10.00 5.55
CA HIS A 42 -17.05 -9.08 6.69
C HIS A 42 -16.29 -7.79 6.36
N TRP A 43 -15.38 -7.83 5.38
CA TRP A 43 -14.58 -6.68 5.00
C TRP A 43 -14.72 -6.37 3.49
N LYS A 44 -15.25 -5.19 3.20
CA LYS A 44 -15.12 -4.53 1.89
C LYS A 44 -14.27 -3.29 2.11
N HIS A 45 -13.05 -3.27 1.57
CA HIS A 45 -12.21 -2.08 1.69
C HIS A 45 -12.89 -0.92 0.93
N PRO A 46 -13.30 0.18 1.60
CA PRO A 46 -14.08 1.23 0.94
C PRO A 46 -13.37 1.86 -0.26
N VAL A 47 -12.03 1.84 -0.26
CA VAL A 47 -11.21 2.45 -1.32
C VAL A 47 -11.08 1.55 -2.56
N ALA A 48 -11.30 0.24 -2.42
CA ALA A 48 -11.23 -0.70 -3.56
C ALA A 48 -12.46 -0.60 -4.48
N GLU A 49 -13.60 -0.13 -3.98
CA GLU A 49 -14.80 0.13 -4.78
C GLU A 49 -14.84 1.54 -5.40
N GLN A 50 -13.86 2.41 -5.11
CA GLN A 50 -13.94 3.81 -5.55
C GLN A 50 -13.54 4.05 -7.00
N ASP A 51 -13.15 3.01 -7.76
CA ASP A 51 -12.79 3.08 -9.18
C ASP A 51 -11.95 4.32 -9.51
N ARG A 52 -11.07 4.71 -8.58
CA ARG A 52 -10.13 5.83 -8.74
C ARG A 52 -8.96 5.33 -9.59
N VAL A 53 -9.27 4.81 -10.77
CA VAL A 53 -8.39 4.94 -11.90
C VAL A 53 -8.18 6.44 -12.03
N ILE A 54 -6.96 6.91 -11.78
CA ILE A 54 -6.59 8.24 -12.28
C ILE A 54 -6.59 8.06 -13.79
N GLU A 55 -7.75 8.27 -14.41
CA GLU A 55 -7.85 8.38 -15.85
C GLU A 55 -6.87 9.48 -16.23
N THR A 56 -5.76 9.09 -16.84
CA THR A 56 -4.79 10.01 -17.40
C THR A 56 -5.36 10.54 -18.72
N GLU A 57 -6.60 11.04 -18.68
CA GLU A 57 -7.14 11.90 -19.72
C GLU A 57 -6.58 13.30 -19.51
N SER A 58 -5.28 13.45 -19.77
CA SER A 58 -4.71 14.77 -19.88
C SER A 58 -3.44 14.70 -20.69
N THR A 59 -3.60 14.88 -21.99
CA THR A 59 -2.56 15.39 -22.92
C THR A 59 -2.04 16.78 -22.50
N THR A 60 -2.48 17.31 -21.35
CA THR A 60 -2.19 18.64 -20.80
C THR A 60 -1.51 18.56 -19.42
N MET A 61 -1.16 17.38 -18.90
CA MET A 61 -0.31 17.31 -17.72
C MET A 61 1.15 17.47 -18.16
N PRO A 62 1.91 18.41 -17.58
CA PRO A 62 3.33 18.50 -17.85
C PRO A 62 4.00 17.17 -17.46
N SER A 63 4.94 16.69 -18.28
CA SER A 63 5.73 15.48 -18.00
C SER A 63 6.54 15.55 -16.70
N THR A 64 6.63 16.75 -16.12
CA THR A 64 7.29 17.00 -14.85
C THR A 64 6.27 16.96 -13.71
N ARG A 65 6.60 16.19 -12.68
CA ARG A 65 5.81 16.11 -11.44
C ARG A 65 5.57 17.52 -10.87
N VAL A 66 4.29 17.85 -10.65
CA VAL A 66 3.90 19.11 -10.00
C VAL A 66 4.31 19.05 -8.52
N ARG A 67 4.96 20.10 -8.04
CA ARG A 67 5.40 20.22 -6.65
C ARG A 67 4.20 20.29 -5.70
N GLY A 68 4.25 19.61 -4.56
CA GLY A 68 3.17 19.60 -3.57
C GLY A 68 3.64 19.27 -2.15
N HIS A 69 2.71 18.91 -1.26
CA HIS A 69 3.00 18.67 0.16
C HIS A 69 4.10 17.61 0.42
N ALA A 70 4.26 16.65 -0.50
CA ALA A 70 5.35 15.69 -0.42
C ALA A 70 6.73 16.34 -0.60
N ASP A 71 6.86 17.36 -1.45
CA ASP A 71 8.11 18.11 -1.61
C ASP A 71 8.40 18.98 -0.39
N GLU A 72 7.36 19.63 0.16
CA GLU A 72 7.47 20.44 1.39
C GLU A 72 7.93 19.59 2.58
N ALA A 73 7.34 18.40 2.77
CA ALA A 73 7.75 17.48 3.84
C ALA A 73 9.19 16.98 3.67
N GLN A 74 9.62 16.71 2.43
CA GLN A 74 11.00 16.28 2.11
C GLN A 74 12.01 17.38 2.38
N GLU A 75 11.67 18.65 2.11
CA GLU A 75 12.54 19.79 2.41
C GLU A 75 12.72 19.97 3.91
N ILE A 76 11.64 19.92 4.69
CA ILE A 76 11.70 20.01 6.16
C ILE A 76 12.58 18.89 6.74
N GLY A 77 12.42 17.65 6.24
CA GLY A 77 13.26 16.52 6.65
C GLY A 77 14.71 16.66 6.19
N GLY A 78 14.95 17.19 5.00
CA GLY A 78 16.28 17.37 4.41
C GLY A 78 17.10 18.44 5.14
N GLU A 79 16.46 19.52 5.60
CA GLU A 79 17.11 20.55 6.42
C GLU A 79 17.61 19.97 7.75
N PHE A 80 16.79 19.13 8.41
CA PHE A 80 17.19 18.43 9.62
C PHE A 80 18.41 17.53 9.40
N ILE A 81 18.38 16.70 8.35
CA ILE A 81 19.50 15.80 8.01
C ILE A 81 20.76 16.60 7.71
N THR A 82 20.65 17.69 6.94
CA THR A 82 21.79 18.54 6.59
C THR A 82 22.41 19.20 7.82
N ALA A 83 21.59 19.71 8.74
CA ALA A 83 22.06 20.29 9.99
C ALA A 83 22.78 19.26 10.86
N PHE A 84 22.24 18.04 10.95
CA PHE A 84 22.84 16.94 11.69
C PHE A 84 24.20 16.52 11.10
N LEU A 85 24.30 16.35 9.78
CA LEU A 85 25.56 15.96 9.12
C LEU A 85 26.67 17.00 9.34
N ARG A 86 26.33 18.29 9.25
CA ARG A 86 27.29 19.37 9.55
C ARG A 86 27.78 19.34 11.00
N GLN A 87 26.89 19.05 11.95
CA GLN A 87 27.27 18.93 13.37
C GLN A 87 28.16 17.70 13.61
N ALA A 88 27.91 16.61 12.88
CA ALA A 88 28.70 15.39 12.95
C ALA A 88 30.05 15.48 12.20
N GLY A 89 30.34 16.60 11.53
CA GLY A 89 31.62 16.84 10.86
C GLY A 89 31.78 16.09 9.52
N HIS A 90 30.66 15.74 8.88
CA HIS A 90 30.60 15.14 7.55
C HIS A 90 30.28 16.17 6.47
#